data_AF-A0A2N9XV63-F1
#
_entry.id   AF-A0A2N9XV63-F1
#
_cell.length_a   1.000
_cell.length_b   1.000
_cell.length_c   1.000
_cell.angle_alpha   90.00
_cell.angle_beta   90.00
_cell.angle_gamma   90.00
#
_symmetry.space_group_name_H-M   'P 1'
#
loop_
_entity.id
_entity.type
_entity.pdbx_description
1 polymer ?
#
loop_
_entity_poly.entity_id
_entity_poly.type
_entity_poly.pdbx_seq_one_letter_code
_entity_poly.pdbx_strand_id
1 'polypeptide(L)'
;MFWLLVGIIIITFFLPLLSVWIVVKVTDLAKAHPKPAKYTLIIMFIILMVAGGLKIRDIYYEKSPYYFWNELMRKNPKPFNVSQEEFEAKNRAGYCWRDKKYYSKEELWHKAMKSLTGRMIYENKFYWDNKVANICKYPKLSTRFK
;
A
#
# COMPACT_ATOMS: atom_id res chain seq x y z
N MET A 1 17.27 24.65 12.24
CA MET A 1 16.38 25.18 11.19
C MET A 1 17.16 25.77 10.01
N PHE A 2 18.15 26.65 10.24
CA PHE A 2 19.01 27.23 9.19
C PHE A 2 19.72 26.19 8.29
N TRP A 3 20.36 25.18 8.88
CA TRP A 3 21.05 24.11 8.14
C TRP A 3 20.13 23.26 7.23
N LEU A 4 18.85 23.13 7.59
CA LEU A 4 17.87 22.45 6.74
C LEU A 4 17.53 23.27 5.50
N LEU A 5 17.41 24.59 5.64
CA LEU A 5 17.15 25.50 4.52
C LEU A 5 18.35 25.56 3.56
N VAL A 6 19.57 25.64 4.09
CA VAL A 6 20.81 25.59 3.29
C VAL A 6 20.92 24.25 2.54
N GLY A 7 20.64 23.13 3.22
CA GLY A 7 20.62 21.81 2.59
C GLY A 7 19.61 21.70 1.44
N ILE A 8 18.40 22.22 1.63
CA ILE A 8 17.36 22.23 0.58
C ILE A 8 17.84 23.03 -0.63
N ILE A 9 18.40 24.22 -0.43
CA ILE A 9 18.90 25.09 -1.51
C ILE A 9 20.01 24.38 -2.30
N ILE A 10 20.99 23.79 -1.61
CA ILE A 10 22.06 23.03 -2.27
C ILE A 10 21.46 21.89 -3.10
N ILE A 11 20.52 21.13 -2.54
CA ILE A 11 19.87 20.04 -3.27
C ILE A 11 19.14 20.59 -4.51
N THR A 12 18.34 21.65 -4.40
CA THR A 12 17.61 22.20 -5.56
C THR A 12 18.51 22.77 -6.65
N PHE A 13 19.72 23.26 -6.34
CA PHE A 13 20.64 23.77 -7.35
C PHE A 13 21.53 22.68 -7.97
N PHE A 14 22.01 21.73 -7.17
CA PHE A 14 22.95 20.70 -7.65
C PHE A 14 22.24 19.50 -8.31
N LEU A 15 21.02 19.13 -7.89
CA LEU A 15 20.29 18.02 -8.52
C LEU A 15 19.99 18.26 -10.02
N PRO A 16 19.51 19.45 -10.43
CA PRO A 16 19.27 19.75 -11.84
C PRO A 16 20.56 19.80 -12.67
N LEU A 17 21.66 20.31 -12.11
CA LEU A 17 22.95 20.34 -12.80
C LEU A 17 23.48 18.93 -13.07
N LEU A 18 23.37 18.05 -12.07
CA LEU A 18 23.75 16.64 -12.21
C LEU A 18 22.86 15.90 -13.20
N SER A 19 21.54 16.16 -13.19
CA SER A 19 20.62 15.51 -14.14
C SER A 19 20.89 15.92 -15.58
N VAL A 20 21.16 17.21 -15.84
CA VAL A 20 21.55 17.70 -17.17
C VAL A 20 22.87 17.08 -17.61
N TRP A 21 23.87 16.99 -16.72
CA TRP A 21 25.16 16.38 -17.03
C TRP A 21 25.05 14.90 -17.41
N ILE A 22 24.20 14.14 -16.70
CA ILE A 22 23.90 12.75 -17.01
C ILE A 22 23.24 12.62 -18.39
N VAL A 23 22.24 13.48 -18.69
CA VAL A 23 21.54 13.46 -19.99
C VAL A 23 22.49 13.76 -21.16
N VAL A 24 23.43 14.70 -20.98
CA VAL A 24 24.45 15.02 -21.99
C VAL A 24 25.38 13.83 -22.22
N LYS A 25 25.90 13.22 -21.15
CA LYS A 25 26.75 12.02 -21.25
C LYS A 25 26.04 10.84 -21.93
N VAL A 26 24.76 10.65 -21.63
CA VAL A 26 23.95 9.58 -22.25
C VAL A 26 23.68 9.86 -23.72
N THR A 27 23.46 11.13 -24.10
CA THR A 27 23.26 11.51 -25.51
C THR A 27 24.56 11.43 -26.32
N ASP A 28 25.71 11.78 -25.74
CA ASP A 28 27.01 11.60 -26.39
C ASP A 28 27.37 10.12 -26.58
N LEU A 29 27.11 9.27 -25.57
CA LEU A 29 27.26 7.82 -25.67
C LEU A 29 26.34 7.23 -26.74
N ALA A 30 25.11 7.75 -26.85
CA ALA A 30 24.14 7.33 -27.86
C ALA A 30 24.55 7.73 -29.28
N LYS A 31 25.20 8.89 -29.46
CA LYS A 31 25.77 9.32 -30.74
C LYS A 31 26.99 8.49 -31.13
N ALA A 32 27.87 8.16 -30.17
CA ALA A 32 29.08 7.38 -30.43
C ALA A 32 28.79 5.92 -30.78
N HIS A 33 27.79 5.30 -30.14
CA HIS A 33 27.44 3.89 -30.38
C HIS A 33 25.91 3.69 -30.50
N PRO A 34 25.31 4.01 -31.67
CA PRO A 34 23.86 4.08 -31.82
C PRO A 34 23.13 2.74 -31.67
N LYS A 35 23.79 1.62 -32.04
CA LYS A 35 23.22 0.27 -31.94
C LYS A 35 23.10 -0.19 -30.47
N PRO A 36 24.18 -0.28 -29.67
CA PRO A 36 24.08 -0.73 -28.28
C PRO A 36 23.33 0.27 -27.38
N ALA A 37 23.46 1.59 -27.61
CA ALA A 37 22.80 2.60 -26.79
C ALA A 37 21.26 2.52 -26.83
N LYS A 38 20.69 2.16 -27.99
CA LYS A 38 19.24 1.94 -28.13
C LYS A 38 18.76 0.81 -27.22
N TYR A 39 19.49 -0.31 -27.16
CA TYR A 39 19.13 -1.43 -26.29
C TYR A 39 19.34 -1.12 -24.81
N THR A 40 20.41 -0.40 -24.45
CA THR A 40 20.66 0.02 -23.07
C THR A 40 19.53 0.92 -22.55
N LEU A 41 19.05 1.89 -23.34
CA LEU A 41 17.93 2.76 -22.96
C LEU A 41 16.62 1.98 -22.78
N ILE A 42 16.33 1.03 -23.67
CA ILE A 42 15.13 0.18 -23.56
C ILE A 42 15.17 -0.66 -22.28
N ILE A 43 16.31 -1.29 -21.97
CA ILE A 43 16.48 -2.09 -20.75
C ILE A 43 16.31 -1.22 -19.50
N MET A 44 16.91 -0.03 -19.49
CA MET A 44 16.81 0.90 -18.36
C MET A 44 15.36 1.36 -18.14
N PHE A 45 14.61 1.60 -19.22
CA PHE A 45 13.19 1.93 -19.15
C PHE A 45 12.34 0.78 -18.61
N ILE A 46 12.60 -0.46 -19.03
CA ILE A 46 11.92 -1.65 -18.50
C ILE A 46 12.18 -1.79 -17.00
N ILE A 47 13.43 -1.62 -16.55
CA ILE A 47 13.79 -1.68 -15.12
C ILE A 47 13.04 -0.59 -14.33
N LEU A 48 12.96 0.64 -14.85
CA LEU A 48 12.21 1.72 -14.22
C LEU A 48 10.71 1.43 -14.14
N MET A 49 10.11 0.86 -15.19
CA MET A 49 8.70 0.46 -15.20
C MET A 49 8.42 -0.66 -14.18
N VAL A 50 9.32 -1.63 -14.05
CA VAL A 50 9.20 -2.72 -13.06
C VAL A 50 9.34 -2.18 -11.64
N ALA A 51 10.38 -1.38 -11.35
CA ALA A 51 10.60 -0.81 -10.03
C ALA A 51 9.50 0.18 -9.63
N GLY A 52 9.05 1.01 -10.57
CA GLY A 52 7.93 1.93 -10.39
C GLY A 52 6.61 1.18 -10.16
N GLY A 53 6.33 0.17 -10.98
CA GLY A 53 5.14 -0.67 -10.85
C GLY A 53 5.06 -1.40 -9.51
N LEU A 54 6.18 -1.95 -9.01
CA LEU A 54 6.22 -2.60 -7.70
C LEU A 54 5.97 -1.62 -6.55
N LYS A 55 6.56 -0.42 -6.57
CA LYS A 55 6.30 0.61 -5.55
C LYS A 55 4.87 1.14 -5.60
N ILE A 56 4.32 1.36 -6.79
CA ILE A 56 2.93 1.79 -6.97
C ILE A 56 1.98 0.71 -6.44
N ARG A 57 2.28 -0.56 -6.72
CA ARG A 57 1.54 -1.70 -6.17
C ARG A 57 1.51 -1.64 -4.65
N ASP A 58 2.66 -1.55 -4.00
CA ASP A 58 2.72 -1.57 -2.53
C ASP A 58 1.95 -0.40 -1.90
N ILE A 59 2.07 0.82 -2.46
CA ILE A 59 1.28 1.99 -2.03
C ILE A 59 -0.22 1.76 -2.24
N TYR A 60 -0.59 1.18 -3.38
CA TYR A 60 -1.98 0.89 -3.71
C TYR A 60 -2.55 -0.15 -2.74
N TYR A 61 -1.82 -1.21 -2.40
CA TYR A 61 -2.32 -2.22 -1.46
C TYR A 61 -2.35 -1.73 -0.01
N GLU A 62 -1.43 -0.87 0.41
CA GLU A 62 -1.32 -0.39 1.79
C GLU A 62 -2.27 0.78 2.11
N LYS A 63 -2.57 1.65 1.13
CA LYS A 63 -3.47 2.81 1.30
C LYS A 63 -4.76 2.77 0.48
N SER A 64 -5.10 1.66 -0.18
CA SER A 64 -6.33 1.58 -0.97
C SER A 64 -7.59 1.70 -0.10
N PRO A 65 -8.64 2.38 -0.59
CA PRO A 65 -9.96 2.36 0.04
C PRO A 65 -10.54 0.94 0.17
N TYR A 66 -9.94 -0.06 -0.51
CA TYR A 66 -10.27 -1.48 -0.46
C TYR A 66 -9.27 -2.33 0.36
N TYR A 67 -8.44 -1.72 1.22
CA TYR A 67 -7.50 -2.44 2.10
C TYR A 67 -8.19 -3.61 2.83
N PHE A 68 -9.40 -3.41 3.33
CA PHE A 68 -10.17 -4.45 4.01
C PHE A 68 -10.53 -5.63 3.09
N TRP A 69 -10.98 -5.34 1.87
CA TRP A 69 -11.28 -6.37 0.88
C TRP A 69 -10.04 -7.19 0.55
N ASN A 70 -8.90 -6.51 0.38
CA ASN A 70 -7.62 -7.17 0.14
C ASN A 70 -7.19 -8.05 1.34
N GLU A 71 -7.42 -7.59 2.57
CA GLU A 71 -7.14 -8.37 3.77
C GLU A 71 -8.02 -9.64 3.86
N LEU A 72 -9.30 -9.53 3.50
CA LEU A 72 -10.23 -10.66 3.44
C LEU A 72 -9.80 -11.68 2.37
N MET A 73 -9.47 -11.21 1.17
CA MET A 73 -8.99 -12.05 0.08
C MET A 73 -7.68 -12.77 0.46
N ARG A 74 -6.77 -12.09 1.16
CA ARG A 74 -5.53 -12.71 1.68
C ARG A 74 -5.81 -13.81 2.71
N LYS A 75 -6.88 -13.70 3.50
CA LYS A 75 -7.27 -14.70 4.51
C LYS A 75 -7.98 -15.92 3.91
N ASN A 76 -8.50 -15.82 2.70
CA ASN A 76 -9.10 -16.92 1.93
C ASN A 76 -8.40 -17.10 0.57
N PRO A 77 -7.10 -17.46 0.57
CA PRO A 77 -6.43 -17.76 -0.68
C PRO A 77 -7.05 -18.98 -1.33
N LYS A 78 -7.13 -18.94 -2.66
CA LYS A 78 -7.53 -20.11 -3.45
C LYS A 78 -6.53 -21.26 -3.20
N PRO A 79 -7.00 -22.48 -2.90
CA PRO A 79 -6.12 -23.64 -2.80
C PRO A 79 -5.47 -23.95 -4.16
N PHE A 80 -4.20 -24.33 -4.13
CA PHE A 80 -3.40 -24.54 -5.34
C PHE A 80 -3.94 -25.66 -6.25
N ASN A 81 -4.58 -26.67 -5.66
CA ASN A 81 -5.04 -27.88 -6.35
C ASN A 81 -6.50 -27.81 -6.83
N VAL A 82 -7.11 -26.62 -6.81
CA VAL A 82 -8.53 -26.42 -7.16
C VAL A 82 -8.60 -25.51 -8.38
N SER A 83 -9.46 -25.86 -9.35
CA SER A 83 -9.67 -24.99 -10.52
C SER A 83 -10.34 -23.67 -10.09
N GLN A 84 -10.23 -22.62 -10.92
CA GLN A 84 -10.88 -21.34 -10.59
C GLN A 84 -12.41 -21.51 -10.53
N GLU A 85 -12.95 -22.27 -11.47
CA GLU A 85 -14.38 -22.53 -11.58
C GLU A 85 -14.92 -23.29 -10.37
N GLU A 86 -14.21 -24.34 -9.92
CA GLU A 86 -14.60 -25.08 -8.72
C GLU A 86 -14.51 -24.20 -7.45
N PHE A 87 -13.47 -23.36 -7.37
CA PHE A 87 -13.30 -22.41 -6.27
C PHE A 87 -14.48 -21.46 -6.17
N GLU A 88 -14.88 -20.86 -7.28
CA GLU A 88 -16.00 -19.91 -7.35
C GLU A 88 -17.35 -20.59 -7.12
N ALA A 89 -17.58 -21.76 -7.73
CA ALA A 89 -18.82 -22.51 -7.56
C ALA A 89 -19.06 -22.89 -6.10
N LYS A 90 -18.03 -23.41 -5.41
CA LYS A 90 -18.11 -23.76 -3.99
C LYS A 90 -18.28 -22.52 -3.10
N ASN A 91 -17.59 -21.42 -3.39
CA ASN A 91 -17.77 -20.17 -2.64
C ASN A 91 -19.20 -19.61 -2.78
N ARG A 92 -19.78 -19.64 -3.97
CA ARG A 92 -21.17 -19.22 -4.21
C ARG A 92 -22.17 -20.11 -3.49
N ALA A 93 -21.86 -21.40 -3.36
CA ALA A 93 -22.63 -22.35 -2.57
C ALA A 93 -22.43 -22.22 -1.05
N GLY A 94 -21.60 -21.27 -0.58
CA GLY A 94 -21.37 -21.04 0.85
C GLY A 94 -20.29 -21.93 1.47
N TYR A 95 -19.44 -22.56 0.66
CA TYR A 95 -18.31 -23.35 1.15
C TYR A 95 -17.19 -22.46 1.71
N CYS A 96 -16.75 -22.77 2.92
CA CYS A 96 -15.56 -22.15 3.51
C CYS A 96 -14.36 -23.08 3.30
N TRP A 97 -13.38 -22.63 2.51
CA TRP A 97 -12.16 -23.37 2.22
C TRP A 97 -11.29 -23.62 3.45
N ARG A 98 -11.35 -22.74 4.44
CA ARG A 98 -10.63 -22.88 5.72
C ARG A 98 -11.23 -24.00 6.58
N ASP A 99 -12.55 -23.97 6.73
CA ASP A 99 -13.27 -24.88 7.63
C ASP A 99 -13.71 -26.18 6.94
N LYS A 100 -13.49 -26.27 5.62
CA LYS A 100 -13.86 -27.39 4.75
C LYS A 100 -15.33 -27.79 4.83
N LYS A 101 -16.24 -26.83 5.08
CA LYS A 101 -17.67 -27.08 5.21
C LYS A 101 -18.53 -26.00 4.56
N TYR A 102 -19.76 -26.38 4.24
CA TYR A 102 -20.79 -25.47 3.76
C TYR A 102 -21.49 -24.79 4.94
N TYR A 103 -21.76 -23.50 4.77
CA TYR A 103 -22.55 -22.71 5.70
C TYR A 103 -23.86 -22.30 5.05
N SER A 104 -24.93 -22.25 5.85
CA SER A 104 -26.19 -21.66 5.40
C SER A 104 -26.05 -20.15 5.21
N LYS A 105 -26.98 -19.54 4.47
CA LYS A 105 -26.98 -18.10 4.24
C LYS A 105 -27.10 -17.32 5.56
N GLU A 106 -27.90 -17.83 6.49
CA GLU A 106 -28.15 -17.27 7.82
C GLU A 106 -26.90 -17.38 8.70
N GLU A 107 -26.19 -18.52 8.66
CA GLU A 107 -24.94 -18.71 9.38
C GLU A 107 -23.84 -17.78 8.87
N LEU A 108 -23.71 -17.66 7.53
CA LEU A 108 -22.77 -16.72 6.91
C LEU A 108 -23.10 -15.28 7.30
N TRP A 109 -24.37 -14.90 7.27
CA TRP A 109 -24.82 -13.58 7.69
C TRP A 109 -24.50 -13.32 9.16
N HIS A 110 -24.79 -14.26 10.05
CA HIS A 110 -24.51 -14.11 11.49
C HIS A 110 -23.01 -13.99 11.76
N LYS A 111 -22.17 -14.77 11.06
CA LYS A 111 -20.71 -14.67 11.16
C LYS A 111 -20.19 -13.35 10.62
N ALA A 112 -20.71 -12.88 9.49
CA ALA A 112 -20.37 -11.59 8.91
C ALA A 112 -20.72 -10.45 9.87
N MET A 113 -21.92 -10.48 10.46
CA MET A 113 -22.38 -9.50 11.43
C MET A 113 -21.53 -9.52 12.70
N LYS A 114 -21.23 -10.70 13.26
CA LYS A 114 -20.34 -10.84 14.43
C LYS A 114 -18.95 -10.26 14.17
N SER A 115 -18.38 -10.54 13.00
CA SER A 115 -17.08 -10.01 12.58
C SER A 115 -17.12 -8.47 12.45
N LEU A 116 -18.17 -7.95 11.80
CA LEU A 116 -18.38 -6.52 11.62
C LEU A 116 -18.55 -5.79 12.97
N THR A 117 -19.40 -6.32 13.86
CA THR A 117 -19.62 -5.75 15.20
C THR A 117 -18.35 -5.76 16.03
N GLY A 118 -17.60 -6.88 16.04
CA GLY A 118 -16.31 -6.96 16.75
C GLY A 118 -15.32 -5.90 16.27
N ARG A 119 -15.29 -5.63 14.96
CA ARG A 119 -14.45 -4.59 14.37
C ARG A 119 -14.92 -3.18 14.72
N MET A 120 -16.21 -2.90 14.66
CA MET A 120 -16.76 -1.60 15.09
C MET A 120 -16.40 -1.31 16.56
N ILE A 121 -16.50 -2.30 17.44
CA ILE A 121 -16.10 -2.15 18.85
C ILE A 121 -14.60 -1.87 18.97
N TYR A 122 -13.75 -2.61 18.24
CA TYR A 122 -12.30 -2.41 18.25
C TYR A 122 -11.88 -1.02 17.76
N GLU A 123 -12.41 -0.57 16.62
CA GLU A 123 -12.08 0.73 16.04
C GLU A 123 -12.59 1.88 16.93
N ASN A 124 -13.77 1.73 17.52
CA ASN A 124 -14.32 2.70 18.47
C ASN A 124 -13.45 2.79 19.73
N LYS A 125 -13.04 1.65 20.30
CA LYS A 125 -12.11 1.61 21.43
C LYS A 125 -10.77 2.27 21.07
N PHE A 126 -10.18 1.93 19.93
CA PHE A 126 -8.93 2.52 19.46
C PHE A 126 -9.04 4.04 19.24
N TYR A 127 -10.18 4.52 18.73
CA TYR A 127 -10.46 5.94 18.58
C TYR A 127 -10.50 6.65 19.95
N TRP A 128 -11.25 6.11 20.92
CA TRP A 128 -11.33 6.69 22.26
C TRP A 128 -10.00 6.60 23.00
N ASP A 129 -9.27 5.49 22.92
CA ASP A 129 -7.96 5.31 23.54
C ASP A 129 -6.94 6.31 22.95
N ASN A 130 -6.92 6.53 21.63
CA ASN A 130 -6.07 7.56 21.01
C ASN A 130 -6.52 8.98 21.34
N LYS A 131 -7.83 9.24 21.40
CA LYS A 131 -8.36 10.55 21.79
C LYS A 131 -7.98 10.85 23.23
N VAL A 132 -8.11 9.89 24.14
CA VAL A 132 -7.69 9.99 25.54
C VAL A 132 -6.17 10.15 25.62
N ALA A 133 -5.37 9.37 24.87
CA ALA A 133 -3.92 9.52 24.84
C ALA A 133 -3.46 10.88 24.32
N ASN A 134 -4.13 11.45 23.30
CA ASN A 134 -3.86 12.81 22.82
C ASN A 134 -4.32 13.89 23.81
N ILE A 135 -5.44 13.69 24.51
CA ILE A 135 -5.87 14.57 25.61
C ILE A 135 -4.90 14.47 26.80
N CYS A 136 -4.30 13.32 27.07
CA CYS A 136 -3.31 13.12 28.13
C CYS A 136 -1.89 13.59 27.73
N LYS A 137 -1.55 13.63 26.43
CA LYS A 137 -0.29 14.20 25.93
C LYS A 137 -0.24 15.73 25.97
N TYR A 138 -1.39 16.38 25.95
CA TYR A 138 -1.52 17.80 26.23
C TYR A 138 -2.29 17.94 27.54
N PRO A 139 -1.62 17.87 28.72
CA PRO A 139 -2.31 18.19 29.96
C PRO A 139 -2.94 19.56 29.75
N LYS A 140 -4.27 19.62 29.95
CA LYS A 140 -5.02 20.86 29.98
C LYS A 140 -4.17 21.88 30.72
N LEU A 141 -3.84 22.97 30.06
CA LEU A 141 -3.46 24.21 30.72
C LEU A 141 -4.60 24.54 31.69
N SER A 142 -4.48 24.04 32.91
CA SER A 142 -5.30 24.44 34.03
C SER A 142 -4.81 25.79 34.49
N THR A 143 -5.31 26.84 33.88
CA THR A 143 -5.51 28.13 34.54
C THR A 143 -7.02 28.20 34.75
N ARG A 144 -7.55 27.71 35.88
CA ARG A 144 -7.62 28.46 37.14
C ARG A 144 -7.80 29.95 36.86
N PHE A 145 -9.03 30.34 36.55
CA PHE A 145 -9.58 31.61 36.99
C PHE A 145 -11.00 31.38 37.49
N LYS A 146 -11.21 31.95 38.68
CA LYS A 146 -12.36 31.96 39.59
C LYS A 146 -13.73 31.78 38.96
#